data_AF-A0A6I1L5E0-F1
#
_entry.id   AF-A0A6I1L5E0-F1
#
_cell.length_a   1.000
_cell.length_b   1.000
_cell.length_c   1.000
_cell.angle_alpha   90.00
_cell.angle_beta   90.00
_cell.angle_gamma   90.00
#
_symmetry.space_group_name_H-M   'P 1'
#
loop_
_entity.id
_entity.type
_entity.pdbx_description
1 polymer ?
#
loop_
_entity_poly.entity_id
_entity_poly.type
_entity_poly.pdbx_seq_one_letter_code
_entity_poly.pdbx_strand_id
1 'polypeptide(L)'
;MRKIIKGDEPPTLTQWKRANPQGRYQDLTHEQRSPIRQACIEEQHGLCAYCCHAITLDSSHNEHVEAQDGAQNRTVDFSNIVASCNHAK
;
A
#
# COMPACT_ATOMS: atom_id res chain seq x y z
N MET A 1 14.00 5.77 -11.78
CA MET A 1 12.94 5.03 -11.06
C MET A 1 13.15 3.55 -11.28
N ARG A 2 13.30 2.76 -10.22
CA ARG A 2 13.42 1.30 -10.34
C ARG A 2 12.02 0.73 -10.57
N LYS A 3 11.90 -0.27 -11.44
CA LYS A 3 10.62 -0.94 -11.68
C LYS A 3 10.17 -1.65 -10.40
N ILE A 4 8.98 -1.33 -9.92
CA ILE A 4 8.31 -2.06 -8.83
C ILE A 4 7.71 -3.32 -9.43
N ILE A 5 8.06 -4.48 -8.87
CA ILE A 5 7.48 -5.77 -9.24
C ILE A 5 6.59 -6.16 -8.07
N LYS A 6 5.26 -6.15 -8.28
CA LYS A 6 4.30 -6.54 -7.24
C LYS A 6 4.46 -8.03 -6.93
N GLY A 7 4.57 -8.34 -5.65
CA GLY A 7 4.53 -9.69 -5.11
C GLY A 7 3.11 -10.07 -4.66
N ASP A 8 3.06 -11.10 -3.83
CA ASP A 8 1.82 -11.55 -3.21
C ASP A 8 1.34 -10.54 -2.16
N GLU A 9 0.01 -10.36 -2.09
CA GLU A 9 -0.57 -9.54 -1.04
C GLU A 9 -0.32 -10.16 0.35
N PRO A 10 -0.15 -9.33 1.41
CA PRO A 10 0.09 -9.86 2.74
C PRO A 10 -1.12 -10.67 3.23
N PRO A 11 -0.92 -11.79 3.93
CA PRO A 11 -2.01 -12.64 4.41
C PRO A 11 -3.06 -11.91 5.26
N THR A 12 -2.64 -10.86 5.97
CA THR A 12 -3.54 -10.02 6.77
C THR A 12 -4.58 -9.29 5.91
N LEU A 13 -4.19 -8.82 4.72
CA LEU A 13 -5.10 -8.19 3.76
C LEU A 13 -6.03 -9.24 3.13
N THR A 14 -5.51 -10.40 2.74
CA THR A 14 -6.33 -11.49 2.18
C THR A 14 -7.39 -11.96 3.17
N GLN A 15 -7.01 -12.18 4.43
CA GLN A 15 -7.95 -12.57 5.49
C GLN A 15 -8.99 -11.49 5.74
N TRP A 16 -8.56 -10.23 5.79
CA TRP A 16 -9.48 -9.11 5.99
C TRP A 16 -10.49 -8.96 4.86
N LYS A 17 -10.07 -9.09 3.60
CA LYS A 17 -10.97 -9.06 2.42
C LYS A 17 -12.02 -10.16 2.47
N ARG A 18 -11.64 -11.37 2.91
CA ARG A 18 -12.58 -12.49 3.06
C ARG A 18 -13.63 -12.20 4.14
N ALA A 19 -13.23 -11.58 5.24
CA ALA A 19 -14.15 -11.18 6.30
C ALA A 19 -15.00 -9.95 5.92
N ASN A 20 -14.49 -9.09 5.03
CA ASN A 20 -15.13 -7.84 4.61
C ASN A 20 -15.23 -7.75 3.07
N PRO A 21 -16.15 -8.49 2.43
CA PRO A 21 -16.23 -8.56 0.96
C PRO A 21 -16.52 -7.21 0.28
N GLN A 22 -17.13 -6.26 1.01
CA GLN A 22 -17.42 -4.90 0.54
C GLN A 22 -16.53 -3.84 1.22
N GLY A 23 -15.56 -4.28 2.02
CA GLY A 23 -14.70 -3.40 2.78
C GLY A 23 -13.79 -2.56 1.87
N ARG A 24 -13.58 -1.32 2.27
CA ARG A 24 -12.74 -0.35 1.59
C ARG A 24 -11.48 -0.05 2.40
N TYR A 25 -10.50 0.60 1.78
CA TYR A 25 -9.24 0.93 2.45
C TYR A 25 -9.43 1.75 3.75
N GLN A 26 -10.40 2.67 3.74
CA GLN A 26 -10.76 3.48 4.90
C GLN A 26 -11.18 2.64 6.12
N ASP A 27 -11.73 1.44 5.88
CA ASP A 27 -12.19 0.51 6.92
C ASP A 27 -11.03 -0.32 7.51
N LEU A 28 -9.85 -0.27 6.89
CA LEU A 28 -8.65 -0.93 7.43
C LEU A 28 -8.12 -0.18 8.64
N THR A 29 -7.70 -0.93 9.65
CA THR A 29 -7.01 -0.40 10.82
C THR A 29 -5.49 -0.43 10.62
N HIS A 30 -4.73 0.10 11.59
CA HIS A 30 -3.28 0.04 11.57
C HIS A 30 -2.73 -1.40 11.45
N GLU A 31 -3.44 -2.39 12.02
CA GLU A 31 -3.05 -3.81 11.97
C GLU A 31 -3.01 -4.37 10.55
N GLN A 32 -3.88 -3.91 9.65
CA GLN A 32 -3.85 -4.29 8.25
C GLN A 32 -2.96 -3.36 7.43
N ARG A 33 -3.00 -2.05 7.71
CA ARG A 33 -2.25 -1.05 6.92
C ARG A 33 -0.73 -1.20 7.05
N SER A 34 -0.23 -1.57 8.23
CA SER A 34 1.20 -1.73 8.50
C SER A 34 1.84 -2.87 7.69
N PRO A 35 1.32 -4.12 7.70
CA PRO A 35 1.81 -5.19 6.83
C PRO A 35 1.75 -4.86 5.33
N ILE A 36 0.70 -4.16 4.87
CA ILE A 36 0.60 -3.70 3.49
C ILE A 36 1.75 -2.74 3.15
N ARG A 37 2.03 -1.80 4.05
CA ARG A 37 3.14 -0.84 3.88
C ARG A 37 4.48 -1.55 3.83
N GLN A 38 4.71 -2.48 4.76
CA GLN A 38 5.94 -3.25 4.86
C GLN A 38 6.20 -4.02 3.56
N ALA A 39 5.19 -4.72 3.03
CA ALA A 39 5.28 -5.42 1.76
C ALA A 39 5.62 -4.46 0.60
N CYS A 40 4.97 -3.30 0.53
CA CYS A 40 5.28 -2.29 -0.50
C CYS A 40 6.72 -1.76 -0.39
N ILE A 41 7.21 -1.52 0.82
CA ILE A 41 8.60 -1.07 1.06
C ILE A 41 9.59 -2.12 0.55
N GLU A 42 9.32 -3.40 0.80
CA GLU A 42 10.16 -4.52 0.34
C GLU A 42 10.19 -4.61 -1.20
N GLU A 43 9.03 -4.54 -1.85
CA GLU A 43 8.91 -4.49 -3.32
C GLU A 43 9.65 -3.29 -3.94
N GLN A 44 9.72 -2.20 -3.19
CA GLN A 44 10.36 -0.95 -3.60
C GLN A 44 11.82 -0.85 -3.15
N HIS A 45 12.38 -1.90 -2.54
CA HIS A 45 13.75 -1.93 -2.02
C HIS A 45 14.06 -0.80 -1.02
N GLY A 46 13.08 -0.44 -0.18
CA GLY A 46 13.25 0.63 0.81
C GLY A 46 13.16 2.03 0.24
N LEU A 47 12.67 2.22 -0.99
CA LEU A 47 12.62 3.52 -1.66
C LEU A 47 11.16 3.99 -1.87
N CYS A 48 10.92 5.29 -1.78
CA CYS A 48 9.63 5.90 -2.13
C CYS A 48 9.30 5.68 -3.60
N ALA A 49 8.03 5.33 -3.89
CA ALA A 49 7.55 5.05 -5.24
C ALA A 49 7.70 6.24 -6.22
N TYR A 50 7.69 7.48 -5.72
CA TYR A 50 7.77 8.68 -6.56
C TYR A 50 9.15 9.35 -6.53
N CYS A 51 9.63 9.71 -5.34
CA CYS A 51 10.86 10.51 -5.20
C CYS A 51 12.12 9.66 -5.00
N CYS A 52 11.99 8.33 -4.91
CA CYS A 52 13.08 7.38 -4.72
C CYS A 52 13.96 7.64 -3.47
N HIS A 53 13.50 8.42 -2.49
CA HIS A 53 14.18 8.56 -1.21
C HIS A 53 14.03 7.30 -0.37
N ALA A 54 15.02 7.04 0.49
CA ALA A 54 14.93 5.97 1.47
C ALA A 54 13.73 6.20 2.40
N ILE A 55 12.95 5.15 2.63
CA ILE A 55 11.79 5.14 3.51
C ILE A 55 11.82 3.91 4.41
N THR A 56 11.19 4.08 5.56
CA THR A 56 10.93 3.06 6.56
C THR A 56 9.43 3.01 6.83
N LEU A 57 8.98 2.05 7.63
CA LEU A 57 7.58 1.95 8.03
C LEU A 57 7.05 3.25 8.68
N ASP A 58 7.88 3.91 9.47
CA ASP A 58 7.53 5.14 10.21
C ASP A 58 7.63 6.42 9.36
N SER A 59 8.43 6.41 8.29
CA SER A 59 8.66 7.57 7.41
C SER A 59 7.86 7.51 6.10
N SER A 60 6.92 6.57 6.00
CA SER A 60 6.09 6.37 4.82
C SER A 60 4.61 6.13 5.15
N HIS A 61 3.79 6.21 4.12
CA HIS A 61 2.38 5.86 4.13
C HIS A 61 2.04 5.01 2.89
N ASN A 62 0.87 4.38 2.91
CA ASN A 62 0.36 3.66 1.76
C ASN A 62 -0.32 4.68 0.86
N GLU A 63 0.03 4.66 -0.40
CA GLU A 63 -0.53 5.51 -1.43
C GLU A 63 -1.21 4.65 -2.49
N HIS A 64 -2.29 5.17 -3.06
CA HIS A 64 -3.00 4.52 -4.15
C HIS A 64 -2.53 5.08 -5.50
N VAL A 65 -2.16 4.19 -6.42
CA VAL A 65 -1.73 4.61 -7.77
C VAL A 65 -2.93 5.19 -8.54
N GLU A 66 -4.06 4.52 -8.49
CA GLU A 66 -5.36 5.04 -8.89
C GLU A 66 -6.13 5.51 -7.66
N ALA A 67 -6.56 6.78 -7.69
CA ALA A 67 -7.23 7.44 -6.58
C ALA A 67 -8.46 6.66 -6.10
N GLN A 68 -8.64 6.60 -4.78
CA GLN A 68 -9.71 5.83 -4.14
C GLN A 68 -11.12 6.27 -4.61
N ASP A 69 -11.31 7.56 -4.85
CA ASP A 69 -12.60 8.12 -5.29
C ASP A 69 -12.97 7.67 -6.72
N GLY A 70 -11.97 7.55 -7.59
CA GLY A 70 -12.13 7.13 -9.00
C GLY A 70 -12.14 5.62 -9.19
N ALA A 71 -11.52 4.86 -8.29
CA ALA A 71 -11.35 3.41 -8.37
C ALA A 71 -11.79 2.71 -7.07
N GLN A 72 -13.06 2.87 -6.68
CA GLN A 72 -13.59 2.37 -5.41
C GLN A 72 -13.43 0.85 -5.23
N ASN A 73 -13.46 0.09 -6.33
CA ASN A 73 -13.24 -1.36 -6.35
C ASN A 73 -11.77 -1.77 -6.16
N ARG A 74 -10.84 -0.83 -6.20
CA ARG A 74 -9.38 -1.07 -6.12
C ARG A 74 -8.74 -0.47 -4.87
N THR A 75 -9.54 0.04 -3.94
CA THR A 75 -9.03 0.64 -2.70
C THR A 75 -8.26 -0.39 -1.86
N VAL A 76 -8.66 -1.65 -1.89
CA VAL A 76 -7.98 -2.75 -1.20
C VAL A 76 -7.22 -3.68 -2.15
N ASP A 77 -7.16 -3.37 -3.45
CA ASP A 77 -6.35 -4.11 -4.41
C ASP A 77 -4.87 -3.81 -4.16
N PHE A 78 -4.10 -4.82 -3.73
CA PHE A 78 -2.70 -4.65 -3.38
C PHE A 78 -1.85 -4.18 -4.57
N SER A 79 -2.24 -4.54 -5.80
CA SER A 79 -1.55 -4.08 -7.02
C SER A 79 -1.69 -2.56 -7.23
N ASN A 80 -2.69 -1.93 -6.61
CA ASN A 80 -2.96 -0.51 -6.66
C ASN A 80 -2.32 0.26 -5.49
N ILE A 81 -1.58 -0.40 -4.59
CA ILE A 81 -1.01 0.21 -3.39
C ILE A 81 0.53 0.20 -3.47
N VAL A 82 1.13 1.34 -3.14
CA VAL A 82 2.58 1.57 -3.04
C VAL A 82 2.93 2.28 -1.73
N ALA A 83 4.21 2.30 -1.36
CA ALA A 83 4.69 3.09 -0.22
C ALA A 83 5.28 4.42 -0.71
N SER A 84 4.82 5.52 -0.11
CA SER A 84 5.28 6.89 -0.41
C SER A 84 5.81 7.55 0.85
N CYS A 85 6.82 8.42 0.71
CA CYS A 85 7.35 9.21 1.83
C CYS A 85 6.31 10.25 2.30
N ASN A 86 6.43 10.68 3.55
CA ASN A 86 5.55 11.71 4.13
C ASN A 86 5.91 13.15 3.70
N HIS A 87 6.89 13.33 2.80
CA HIS A 87 7.25 14.65 2.30
C HIS A 87 6.13 15.19 1.41
N ALA A 88 5.83 16.48 1.55
CA ALA A 88 4.99 17.17 0.58
C ALA A 88 5.63 17.04 -0.82
N LYS A 89 4.79 16.75 -1.82
CA LYS A 89 5.19 16.75 -3.23
C LYS A 89 5.63 18.14 -3.66
#